data_AF-A0A964YJ67-F1
#
_entry.id   AF-A0A964YJ67-F1
#
_cell.length_a   1.000
_cell.length_b   1.000
_cell.length_c   1.000
_cell.angle_alpha   90.00
_cell.angle_beta   90.00
_cell.angle_gamma   90.00
#
_symmetry.space_group_name_H-M   'P 1'
#
loop_
_entity.id
_entity.type
_entity.pdbx_description
1 polymer ?
#
loop_
_entity_poly.entity_id
_entity_poly.type
_entity_poly.pdbx_seq_one_letter_code
_entity_poly.pdbx_strand_id
1 'polypeptide(L)'
;DDTTNTDACPPSTIIHLTYPRTDGKKGDIKVSWYDGGLLPQRPDELLPEEAFGNWDGGVLFIGTKGKLLADCYGANPRLLPTKKMKEVTLPKETLQRVPEGHYLQWVNACIAGYGKGKTSSPFEFAGPFTESILIGNLAIRSWMMKNPNLTGWEDKYLGRKKLIWDAKNMRITNFEPANQYVKREYRDGWKLEL
;
A
#
# COMPACT_ATOMS: atom_id res chain seq x y z
N ASP A 1 28.61 6.26 -6.39
CA ASP A 1 28.28 4.83 -6.38
C ASP A 1 26.78 4.72 -6.16
N ASP A 2 26.04 4.19 -7.14
CA ASP A 2 24.57 4.06 -7.06
C ASP A 2 24.16 2.73 -6.39
N THR A 3 25.08 2.09 -5.67
CA THR A 3 24.82 0.81 -5.01
C THR A 3 23.98 1.04 -3.76
N THR A 4 22.74 0.55 -3.81
CA THR A 4 21.82 0.61 -2.67
C THR A 4 22.21 -0.43 -1.64
N ASN A 5 22.11 -0.05 -0.36
CA ASN A 5 22.15 -1.02 0.73
C ASN A 5 20.89 -1.90 0.63
N THR A 6 21.05 -3.18 0.32
CA THR A 6 19.93 -4.12 0.15
C THR A 6 19.27 -4.54 1.46
N ASP A 7 19.90 -4.26 2.60
CA ASP A 7 19.38 -4.55 3.94
C ASP A 7 18.60 -3.38 4.54
N ALA A 8 18.60 -2.22 3.89
CA ALA A 8 17.89 -1.03 4.32
C ALA A 8 16.68 -0.72 3.43
N CYS A 9 15.71 0.02 3.98
CA CYS A 9 14.70 0.66 3.16
C CYS A 9 15.33 1.81 2.33
N PRO A 10 14.78 2.10 1.15
CA PRO A 10 15.15 3.30 0.41
C PRO A 10 14.81 4.56 1.23
N PRO A 11 15.55 5.67 1.04
CA PRO A 11 15.28 6.93 1.74
C PRO A 11 13.94 7.57 1.34
N SER A 12 13.48 7.29 0.11
CA SER A 12 12.19 7.73 -0.42
C SER A 12 11.75 6.85 -1.58
N THR A 13 10.43 6.72 -1.76
CA THR A 13 9.83 5.91 -2.82
C THR A 13 8.60 6.57 -3.43
N ILE A 14 8.37 6.22 -4.70
CA ILE A 14 7.08 6.38 -5.35
C ILE A 14 6.71 5.02 -5.95
N ILE A 15 5.54 4.50 -5.58
CA ILE A 15 5.05 3.22 -6.07
C ILE A 15 3.69 3.44 -6.71
N HIS A 16 3.48 2.87 -7.89
CA HIS A 16 2.19 2.88 -8.58
C HIS A 16 1.65 1.46 -8.68
N LEU A 17 0.48 1.23 -8.09
CA LEU A 17 -0.21 -0.05 -8.05
C LEU A 17 -1.56 0.11 -8.77
N THR A 18 -1.94 -0.92 -9.52
CA THR A 18 -3.21 -0.96 -10.25
C THR A 18 -3.95 -2.22 -9.87
N TYR A 19 -5.16 -2.06 -9.35
CA TYR A 19 -6.01 -3.17 -8.93
C TYR A 19 -7.24 -3.26 -9.82
N PRO A 20 -7.66 -4.47 -10.23
CA PRO A 20 -8.93 -4.65 -10.90
C PRO A 20 -10.08 -4.28 -9.95
N ARG A 21 -11.16 -3.74 -10.49
CA ARG A 21 -12.38 -3.49 -9.72
C ARG A 21 -13.12 -4.79 -9.45
N THR A 22 -13.68 -4.92 -8.25
CA THR A 22 -14.53 -6.05 -7.84
C THR A 22 -16.01 -5.68 -7.77
N ASP A 23 -16.36 -4.41 -8.01
CA ASP A 23 -17.73 -3.89 -7.91
C ASP A 23 -18.55 -3.97 -9.22
N GLY A 24 -18.08 -4.76 -10.18
CA GLY A 24 -18.73 -4.95 -11.48
C GLY A 24 -18.66 -3.75 -12.44
N LYS A 25 -18.02 -2.65 -12.04
CA LYS A 25 -17.80 -1.48 -12.91
C LYS A 25 -16.53 -1.66 -13.74
N LYS A 26 -16.51 -1.03 -14.92
CA LYS A 26 -15.34 -1.03 -15.81
C LYS A 26 -14.19 -0.19 -15.23
N GLY A 27 -12.96 -0.59 -15.56
CA GLY A 27 -11.72 0.12 -15.22
C GLY A 27 -11.03 -0.44 -13.98
N ASP A 28 -9.97 0.25 -13.58
CA ASP A 28 -9.09 -0.15 -12.48
C ASP A 28 -9.10 0.88 -11.35
N ILE A 29 -8.69 0.46 -10.16
CA ILE A 29 -8.33 1.35 -9.04
C ILE A 29 -6.82 1.56 -9.09
N LYS A 30 -6.41 2.82 -9.24
CA LYS A 30 -5.00 3.21 -9.21
C LYS A 30 -4.66 3.72 -7.82
N VAL A 31 -3.59 3.19 -7.25
CA VAL A 31 -3.02 3.63 -5.97
C VAL A 31 -1.61 4.11 -6.25
N SER A 32 -1.31 5.33 -5.83
CA SER A 32 0.05 5.87 -5.86
C SER A 32 0.49 6.16 -4.44
N TRP A 33 1.59 5.55 -4.03
CA TRP A 33 2.18 5.68 -2.71
C TRP A 33 3.42 6.56 -2.82
N TYR A 34 3.57 7.49 -1.88
CA TYR A 34 4.69 8.42 -1.80
C TYR A 34 5.19 8.42 -0.36
N ASP A 35 6.50 8.29 -0.16
CA ASP A 35 7.13 8.38 1.16
C ASP A 35 8.51 9.06 1.10
N GLY A 36 9.14 9.24 2.26
CA GLY A 36 10.47 9.86 2.35
C GLY A 36 10.48 11.34 1.97
N GLY A 37 9.40 12.07 2.29
CA GLY A 37 9.22 13.49 1.99
C GLY A 37 8.74 13.79 0.56
N LEU A 38 8.56 12.76 -0.27
CA LEU A 38 7.91 12.92 -1.58
C LEU A 38 6.40 13.06 -1.40
N LEU A 39 5.79 13.91 -2.22
CA LEU A 39 4.35 14.14 -2.25
C LEU A 39 3.85 14.14 -3.70
N PRO A 40 2.59 13.73 -3.95
CA PRO A 40 1.97 13.97 -5.24
C PRO A 40 1.80 15.47 -5.46
N GLN A 41 1.45 15.85 -6.70
CA GLN A 41 1.06 17.22 -6.99
C GLN A 41 -0.08 17.66 -6.06
N ARG A 42 0.10 18.82 -5.44
CA ARG A 42 -0.93 19.43 -4.59
C ARG A 42 -2.19 19.69 -5.43
N PRO A 43 -3.39 19.26 -4.98
CA PRO A 43 -4.62 19.54 -5.71
C PRO A 43 -4.91 21.05 -5.77
N ASP A 44 -5.31 21.55 -6.95
CA ASP A 44 -5.65 22.96 -7.16
C ASP A 44 -6.82 23.43 -6.27
N GLU A 45 -7.70 22.51 -5.85
CA GLU A 45 -8.84 22.82 -5.00
C GLU A 45 -8.50 23.00 -3.51
N LEU A 46 -7.25 22.70 -3.12
CA LEU A 46 -6.75 22.85 -1.75
C LEU A 46 -6.10 24.23 -1.59
N LEU A 47 -6.72 25.11 -0.79
CA LEU A 47 -6.29 26.51 -0.66
C LEU A 47 -4.87 26.61 -0.10
N PRO A 48 -4.09 27.67 -0.40
CA PRO A 48 -2.67 27.77 -0.03
C PRO A 48 -2.37 27.47 1.46
N GLU A 49 -3.23 27.95 2.36
CA GLU A 49 -3.05 27.81 3.81
C GLU A 49 -3.54 26.47 4.39
N GLU A 50 -4.11 25.59 3.57
CA GLU A 50 -4.65 24.31 4.03
C GLU A 50 -3.61 23.19 4.06
N ALA A 51 -3.61 22.38 5.10
CA ALA A 51 -2.68 21.25 5.21
C ALA A 51 -3.03 20.12 4.23
N PHE A 52 -2.02 19.56 3.56
CA PHE A 52 -2.18 18.41 2.66
C PHE A 52 -2.00 17.09 3.43
N GLY A 53 -2.94 16.80 4.32
CA GLY A 53 -2.82 15.74 5.33
C GLY A 53 -2.35 16.31 6.68
N ASN A 54 -1.90 15.44 7.58
CA ASN A 54 -1.32 15.83 8.86
C ASN A 54 0.16 15.42 8.94
N TRP A 55 0.77 15.57 10.12
CA TRP A 55 2.18 15.25 10.34
C TRP A 55 2.54 13.77 10.08
N ASP A 56 1.55 12.87 10.16
CA ASP A 56 1.69 11.42 9.97
C ASP A 56 1.28 11.00 8.54
N GLY A 57 0.98 11.96 7.67
CA GLY A 57 0.62 11.74 6.26
C GLY A 57 -0.87 11.91 5.96
N GLY A 58 -1.33 11.26 4.89
CA GLY A 58 -2.70 11.37 4.43
C GLY A 58 -3.03 10.55 3.20
N VAL A 59 -4.31 10.51 2.85
CA VAL A 59 -4.84 9.78 1.69
C VAL A 59 -5.69 10.73 0.85
N LEU A 60 -5.33 10.86 -0.43
CA LEU A 60 -6.12 11.59 -1.40
C LEU A 60 -6.92 10.63 -2.28
N PHE A 61 -8.24 10.64 -2.14
CA PHE A 61 -9.14 9.94 -3.04
C PHE A 61 -9.53 10.85 -4.20
N ILE A 62 -9.33 10.37 -5.43
CA ILE A 62 -9.67 11.10 -6.65
C ILE A 62 -10.90 10.43 -7.28
N GLY A 63 -12.04 11.10 -7.19
CA GLY A 63 -13.31 10.65 -7.76
C GLY A 63 -13.70 11.45 -8.99
N THR A 64 -14.74 10.97 -9.70
CA THR A 64 -15.29 11.65 -10.89
C THR A 64 -16.03 12.94 -10.58
N LYS A 65 -16.44 13.16 -9.32
CA LYS A 65 -17.20 14.34 -8.87
C LYS A 65 -16.40 15.29 -7.97
N GLY A 66 -15.14 14.97 -7.71
CA GLY A 66 -14.28 15.71 -6.80
C GLY A 66 -13.31 14.81 -6.06
N LYS A 67 -12.57 15.41 -5.14
CA LYS A 67 -11.54 14.74 -4.35
C LYS A 67 -11.92 14.74 -2.87
N LEU A 68 -11.53 13.70 -2.15
CA LEU A 68 -11.63 13.60 -0.70
C LEU A 68 -10.21 13.47 -0.15
N LEU A 69 -9.81 14.38 0.72
CA LEU A 69 -8.56 14.32 1.44
C LEU A 69 -8.84 13.81 2.86
N ALA A 70 -8.10 12.81 3.31
CA ALA A 70 -8.08 12.39 4.70
C ALA A 70 -6.66 12.48 5.25
N ASP A 71 -6.55 12.69 6.56
CA ASP A 71 -5.29 12.57 7.29
C ASP A 71 -4.91 11.09 7.44
N CYS A 72 -3.77 10.80 8.08
CA CYS A 72 -3.32 9.44 8.32
C CYS A 72 -4.44 8.57 8.95
N TYR A 73 -4.47 7.29 8.55
CA TYR A 73 -5.50 6.31 8.95
C TYR A 73 -6.95 6.70 8.60
N GLY A 74 -7.15 7.60 7.64
CA GLY A 74 -8.49 8.04 7.22
C GLY A 74 -9.13 9.04 8.19
N ALA A 75 -8.34 9.63 9.11
CA ALA A 75 -8.82 10.63 10.04
C ALA A 75 -9.23 11.92 9.31
N ASN A 76 -10.14 12.68 9.94
CA ASN A 76 -10.56 14.02 9.49
C ASN A 76 -10.81 14.14 7.96
N PRO A 77 -11.75 13.37 7.39
CA PRO A 77 -12.03 13.39 5.96
C PRO A 77 -12.64 14.73 5.53
N ARG A 78 -12.11 15.32 4.46
CA ARG A 78 -12.46 16.64 3.92
C ARG A 78 -12.66 16.57 2.41
N LEU A 79 -13.81 17.02 1.93
CA LEU A 79 -14.02 17.23 0.50
C LEU A 79 -13.15 18.37 0.00
N LEU A 80 -12.64 18.27 -1.23
CA LEU A 80 -11.98 19.39 -1.90
C LEU A 80 -12.91 19.98 -2.99
N PRO A 81 -13.10 21.31 -3.03
CA PRO A 81 -12.61 22.30 -2.07
C PRO A 81 -13.32 22.20 -0.70
N THR A 82 -12.60 22.48 0.38
CA THR A 82 -13.02 22.30 1.79
C THR A 82 -14.31 23.03 2.15
N LYS A 83 -14.61 24.14 1.49
CA LYS A 83 -15.87 24.88 1.66
C LYS A 83 -17.13 24.00 1.49
N LYS A 84 -17.05 22.94 0.67
CA LYS A 84 -18.15 21.98 0.47
C LYS A 84 -18.52 21.23 1.76
N MET A 85 -17.61 21.13 2.72
CA MET A 85 -17.88 20.52 4.03
C MET A 85 -18.95 21.27 4.83
N LYS A 86 -19.21 22.55 4.54
CA LYS A 86 -20.30 23.32 5.17
C LYS A 86 -21.68 22.95 4.64
N GLU A 87 -21.74 22.34 3.46
CA GLU A 87 -22.99 22.05 2.73
C GLU A 87 -23.32 20.56 2.73
N VAL A 88 -22.38 19.71 3.14
CA VAL A 88 -22.51 18.25 3.07
C VAL A 88 -22.62 17.66 4.47
N THR A 89 -23.63 16.83 4.68
CA THR A 89 -23.71 15.95 5.85
C THR A 89 -22.94 14.66 5.55
N LEU A 90 -21.91 14.37 6.35
CA LEU A 90 -21.16 13.12 6.24
C LEU A 90 -22.04 11.91 6.59
N PRO A 91 -21.77 10.74 5.99
CA PRO A 91 -22.50 9.52 6.33
C PRO A 91 -22.34 9.18 7.82
N LYS A 92 -23.39 8.60 8.40
CA LYS A 92 -23.33 8.06 9.77
C LYS A 92 -22.27 6.96 9.84
N GLU A 93 -21.64 6.83 11.00
CA GLU A 93 -20.71 5.75 11.26
C GLU A 93 -21.43 4.40 11.22
N THR A 94 -20.97 3.48 10.37
CA THR A 94 -21.58 2.14 10.20
C THR A 94 -20.65 1.01 10.64
N LEU A 95 -19.35 1.25 10.69
CA LEU A 95 -18.35 0.24 11.04
C LEU A 95 -18.12 0.23 12.55
N GLN A 96 -18.12 -0.95 13.16
CA GLN A 96 -17.83 -1.13 14.58
C GLN A 96 -16.44 -0.58 14.91
N ARG A 97 -16.36 0.25 15.96
CA ARG A 97 -15.10 0.76 16.50
C ARG A 97 -14.57 -0.18 17.59
N VAL A 98 -13.28 -0.08 17.87
CA VAL A 98 -12.61 -0.81 18.95
C VAL A 98 -12.19 0.19 20.03
N PRO A 99 -13.12 0.61 20.90
CA PRO A 99 -12.86 1.68 21.88
C PRO A 99 -11.74 1.33 22.86
N GLU A 100 -11.54 0.04 23.15
CA GLU A 100 -10.47 -0.48 24.01
C GLU A 100 -9.10 -0.59 23.32
N GLY A 101 -9.04 -0.33 22.01
CA GLY A 101 -7.84 -0.49 21.19
C GLY A 101 -7.62 -1.92 20.68
N HIS A 102 -6.92 -2.03 19.54
CA HIS A 102 -6.73 -3.30 18.84
C HIS A 102 -5.90 -4.32 19.64
N TYR A 103 -5.00 -3.86 20.52
CA TYR A 103 -4.23 -4.74 21.40
C TYR A 103 -5.11 -5.49 22.41
N LEU A 104 -5.99 -4.78 23.12
CA LEU A 104 -6.86 -5.43 24.11
C LEU A 104 -7.91 -6.31 23.42
N GLN A 105 -8.41 -5.89 22.25
CA GLN A 105 -9.28 -6.73 21.43
C GLN A 105 -8.62 -8.07 21.08
N TRP A 106 -7.34 -8.06 20.72
CA TRP A 106 -6.59 -9.29 20.44
C TRP A 106 -6.46 -10.18 21.68
N VAL A 107 -6.08 -9.61 22.84
CA VAL A 107 -6.01 -10.35 24.11
C VAL A 107 -7.36 -10.99 24.46
N ASN A 108 -8.45 -10.22 24.36
CA ASN A 108 -9.81 -10.70 24.61
C ASN A 108 -10.18 -11.84 23.65
N ALA A 109 -9.81 -11.74 22.37
CA ALA A 109 -10.05 -12.79 21.40
C ALA A 109 -9.28 -14.08 21.72
N CYS A 110 -8.04 -13.97 22.20
CA CYS A 110 -7.24 -15.12 22.66
C CYS A 110 -7.86 -15.79 23.89
N ILE A 111 -8.28 -15.01 24.90
CA ILE A 111 -8.92 -15.51 26.13
C ILE A 111 -10.25 -16.21 25.82
N ALA A 112 -11.02 -15.70 24.86
CA ALA A 112 -12.28 -16.31 24.45
C ALA A 112 -12.10 -17.75 23.90
N GLY A 113 -10.92 -18.08 23.38
CA GLY A 113 -10.57 -19.36 22.81
C GLY A 113 -10.69 -19.42 21.28
N TYR A 114 -10.10 -20.47 20.69
CA TYR A 114 -10.02 -20.64 19.24
C TYR A 114 -11.40 -20.57 18.56
N GLY A 115 -11.50 -19.74 17.51
CA GLY A 115 -12.72 -19.52 16.73
C GLY A 115 -13.83 -18.74 17.44
N LYS A 116 -13.62 -18.28 18.68
CA LYS A 116 -14.65 -17.61 19.49
C LYS A 116 -14.48 -16.09 19.56
N GLY A 117 -13.26 -15.58 19.42
CA GLY A 117 -12.96 -14.16 19.36
C GLY A 117 -13.05 -13.59 17.93
N LYS A 118 -13.55 -12.36 17.78
CA LYS A 118 -13.53 -11.62 16.51
C LYS A 118 -12.69 -10.35 16.66
N THR A 119 -11.67 -10.21 15.81
CA THR A 119 -10.84 -9.00 15.73
C THR A 119 -11.33 -8.06 14.63
N SER A 120 -10.96 -6.78 14.73
CA SER A 120 -11.25 -5.77 13.70
C SER A 120 -10.41 -5.95 12.43
N SER A 121 -9.30 -6.69 12.51
CA SER A 121 -8.40 -7.03 11.40
C SER A 121 -8.03 -8.51 11.48
N PRO A 122 -8.91 -9.44 11.06
CA PRO A 122 -8.62 -10.87 11.05
C PRO A 122 -7.66 -11.24 9.91
N PHE A 123 -7.01 -12.40 9.97
CA PHE A 123 -5.96 -12.80 9.01
C PHE A 123 -6.46 -12.93 7.57
N GLU A 124 -7.73 -13.33 7.38
CA GLU A 124 -8.37 -13.44 6.07
C GLU A 124 -8.48 -12.08 5.37
N PHE A 125 -8.47 -10.99 6.15
CA PHE A 125 -8.43 -9.62 5.64
C PHE A 125 -7.00 -9.08 5.62
N ALA A 126 -6.29 -9.17 6.75
CA ALA A 126 -4.97 -8.59 6.93
C ALA A 126 -3.91 -9.22 6.03
N GLY A 127 -3.98 -10.53 5.78
CA GLY A 127 -3.02 -11.25 4.93
C GLY A 127 -3.00 -10.73 3.49
N PRO A 128 -4.14 -10.79 2.75
CA PRO A 128 -4.22 -10.22 1.40
C PRO A 128 -3.94 -8.71 1.36
N PHE A 129 -4.33 -7.97 2.41
CA PHE A 129 -4.00 -6.55 2.52
C PHE A 129 -2.48 -6.33 2.60
N THR A 130 -1.77 -7.09 3.43
CA THR A 130 -0.31 -7.03 3.53
C THR A 130 0.36 -7.44 2.22
N GLU A 131 -0.11 -8.50 1.56
CA GLU A 131 0.36 -8.89 0.22
C GLU A 131 0.27 -7.71 -0.76
N SER A 132 -0.87 -7.00 -0.76
CA SER A 132 -1.12 -5.87 -1.66
C SER A 132 -0.14 -4.71 -1.51
N ILE A 133 0.49 -4.55 -0.35
CA ILE A 133 1.52 -3.53 -0.08
C ILE A 133 2.92 -4.09 -0.35
N LEU A 134 3.18 -5.36 0.01
CA LEU A 134 4.48 -5.99 -0.19
C LEU A 134 4.88 -6.11 -1.67
N ILE A 135 3.92 -6.22 -2.59
CA ILE A 135 4.21 -6.16 -4.04
C ILE A 135 4.88 -4.84 -4.45
N GLY A 136 4.67 -3.75 -3.69
CA GLY A 136 5.38 -2.48 -3.89
C GLY A 136 6.87 -2.59 -3.58
N ASN A 137 7.23 -3.24 -2.47
CA ASN A 137 8.63 -3.51 -2.12
C ASN A 137 9.29 -4.42 -3.16
N LEU A 138 8.58 -5.45 -3.64
CA LEU A 138 9.03 -6.28 -4.74
C LEU A 138 9.33 -5.44 -5.99
N ALA A 139 8.44 -4.51 -6.34
CA ALA A 139 8.61 -3.65 -7.50
C ALA A 139 9.85 -2.74 -7.36
N ILE A 140 10.06 -2.14 -6.19
CA ILE A 140 11.26 -1.32 -5.91
C ILE A 140 12.54 -2.13 -6.04
N ARG A 141 12.60 -3.32 -5.42
CA ARG A 141 13.80 -4.17 -5.48
C ARG A 141 14.08 -4.63 -6.90
N SER A 142 13.04 -4.99 -7.64
CA SER A 142 13.14 -5.35 -9.06
C SER A 142 13.64 -4.19 -9.91
N TRP A 143 13.14 -2.97 -9.66
CA TRP A 143 13.57 -1.76 -10.37
C TRP A 143 15.07 -1.47 -10.23
N MET A 144 15.64 -1.80 -9.06
CA MET A 144 17.06 -1.61 -8.74
C MET A 144 17.96 -2.80 -9.14
N MET A 145 17.39 -3.87 -9.69
CA MET A 145 18.14 -5.06 -10.09
C MET A 145 19.11 -4.73 -11.23
N LYS A 146 20.41 -4.82 -10.95
CA LYS A 146 21.48 -4.56 -11.93
C LYS A 146 21.73 -5.79 -12.81
N ASN A 147 22.10 -5.55 -14.07
CA ASN A 147 22.59 -6.61 -14.94
C ASN A 147 24.02 -7.01 -14.51
N PRO A 148 24.28 -8.26 -14.10
CA PRO A 148 25.64 -8.69 -13.76
C PRO A 148 26.56 -8.76 -14.98
N ASN A 149 26.00 -8.91 -16.18
CA ASN A 149 26.72 -9.04 -17.45
C ASN A 149 26.77 -7.71 -18.21
N LEU A 150 26.74 -6.60 -17.49
CA LEU A 150 26.63 -5.25 -18.05
C LEU A 150 27.68 -4.99 -19.14
N THR A 151 27.23 -4.61 -20.33
CA THR A 151 28.15 -4.19 -21.42
C THR A 151 28.07 -2.70 -21.76
N GLY A 152 27.04 -1.97 -21.30
CA GLY A 152 26.87 -0.54 -21.55
C GLY A 152 25.90 0.13 -20.57
N TRP A 153 25.53 1.40 -20.81
CA TRP A 153 24.60 2.11 -19.91
C TRP A 153 23.14 1.68 -20.11
N GLU A 154 22.83 1.22 -21.31
CA GLU A 154 21.48 0.90 -21.77
C GLU A 154 20.90 -0.38 -21.20
N ASP A 155 21.73 -1.30 -20.71
CA ASP A 155 21.31 -2.57 -20.09
C ASP A 155 21.61 -2.64 -18.57
N LYS A 156 21.94 -1.51 -17.92
CA LYS A 156 22.32 -1.45 -16.49
C LYS A 156 21.29 -2.04 -15.54
N TYR A 157 19.99 -1.87 -15.82
CA TYR A 157 18.92 -2.29 -14.91
C TYR A 157 17.91 -3.20 -15.61
N LEU A 158 17.75 -4.42 -15.08
CA LEU A 158 16.95 -5.48 -15.69
C LEU A 158 15.43 -5.29 -15.48
N GLY A 159 15.05 -4.77 -14.31
CA GLY A 159 13.66 -4.71 -13.86
C GLY A 159 12.96 -3.36 -14.03
N ARG A 160 13.53 -2.43 -14.82
CA ARG A 160 12.89 -1.13 -15.12
C ARG A 160 11.73 -1.27 -16.11
N LYS A 161 10.64 -1.91 -15.66
CA LYS A 161 9.43 -2.17 -16.44
C LYS A 161 8.21 -2.36 -15.54
N LYS A 162 7.02 -2.28 -16.12
CA LYS A 162 5.78 -2.64 -15.44
C LYS A 162 5.80 -4.14 -15.14
N LEU A 163 5.60 -4.52 -13.88
CA LEU A 163 5.47 -5.92 -13.47
C LEU A 163 3.99 -6.34 -13.47
N ILE A 164 3.73 -7.59 -13.84
CA ILE A 164 2.38 -8.18 -13.87
C ILE A 164 2.30 -9.22 -12.75
N TRP A 165 1.52 -8.91 -11.72
CA TRP A 165 1.28 -9.77 -10.56
C TRP A 165 0.11 -10.71 -10.80
N ASP A 166 0.34 -12.02 -10.65
CA ASP A 166 -0.68 -13.04 -10.51
C ASP A 166 -0.88 -13.34 -9.03
N ALA A 167 -1.88 -12.70 -8.42
CA ALA A 167 -2.19 -12.85 -7.00
C ALA A 167 -2.60 -14.28 -6.63
N LYS A 168 -3.29 -14.99 -7.53
CA LYS A 168 -3.75 -16.36 -7.26
C LYS A 168 -2.58 -17.31 -7.11
N ASN A 169 -1.57 -17.17 -7.96
CA ASN A 169 -0.37 -18.02 -7.94
C ASN A 169 0.81 -17.37 -7.19
N MET A 170 0.60 -16.18 -6.60
CA MET A 170 1.61 -15.34 -5.96
C MET A 170 2.91 -15.24 -6.77
N ARG A 171 2.86 -14.75 -8.01
CA ARG A 171 4.06 -14.59 -8.85
C ARG A 171 4.01 -13.43 -9.82
N ILE A 172 5.18 -12.96 -10.22
CA ILE A 172 5.37 -12.10 -11.38
C ILE A 172 5.42 -12.98 -12.64
N THR A 173 4.62 -12.63 -13.65
CA THR A 173 4.46 -13.44 -14.87
C THR A 173 5.32 -12.96 -16.03
N ASN A 174 5.76 -11.70 -16.02
CA ASN A 174 6.46 -11.08 -17.15
C ASN A 174 7.93 -10.74 -16.86
N PHE A 175 8.46 -11.13 -15.70
CA PHE A 175 9.86 -10.91 -15.32
C PHE A 175 10.28 -11.92 -14.24
N GLU A 176 10.75 -13.09 -14.68
CA GLU A 176 11.07 -14.21 -13.78
C GLU A 176 12.06 -13.88 -12.66
N PRO A 177 13.15 -13.11 -12.89
CA PRO A 177 14.07 -12.76 -11.82
C PRO A 177 13.43 -12.05 -10.62
N ALA A 178 12.31 -11.33 -10.79
CA ALA A 178 11.63 -10.67 -9.68
C ALA A 178 10.97 -11.66 -8.69
N ASN A 179 10.72 -12.91 -9.11
CA ASN A 179 10.11 -13.92 -8.24
C ASN A 179 11.01 -14.29 -7.04
N GLN A 180 12.31 -13.98 -7.09
CA GLN A 180 13.22 -14.11 -5.95
C GLN A 180 12.80 -13.25 -4.72
N TYR A 181 11.96 -12.23 -4.93
CA TYR A 181 11.48 -11.35 -3.85
C TYR A 181 10.09 -11.73 -3.33
N VAL A 182 9.43 -12.73 -3.91
CA VAL A 182 8.11 -13.20 -3.49
C VAL A 182 8.20 -14.04 -2.21
N LYS A 183 9.21 -14.91 -2.16
CA LYS A 183 9.46 -15.78 -1.01
C LYS A 183 10.91 -15.65 -0.60
N ARG A 184 11.15 -15.84 0.69
CA ARG A 184 12.50 -15.95 1.25
C ARG A 184 12.89 -17.42 1.35
N GLU A 185 14.15 -17.71 1.07
CA GLU A 185 14.76 -18.98 1.46
C GLU A 185 14.96 -18.99 2.98
N TYR A 186 14.27 -19.89 3.66
CA TYR A 186 14.45 -20.08 5.10
C TYR A 186 15.84 -20.67 5.37
N ARG A 187 16.43 -20.28 6.49
CA ARG A 187 17.70 -20.85 6.95
C ARG A 187 17.54 -22.36 7.15
N ASP A 188 18.58 -23.12 6.85
CA ASP A 188 18.62 -24.57 7.10
C ASP A 188 18.12 -24.92 8.52
N GLY A 189 17.24 -25.93 8.57
CA GLY A 189 16.55 -26.37 9.78
C GLY A 189 15.21 -25.67 10.07
N TRP A 190 14.87 -24.59 9.34
CA TRP A 190 13.57 -23.92 9.44
C TRP A 190 12.71 -24.22 8.22
N LYS A 191 11.52 -24.78 8.44
CA LYS A 191 10.53 -25.05 7.39
C LYS A 191 9.16 -24.56 7.85
N LEU A 192 8.38 -24.04 6.92
CA LEU A 192 6.98 -23.70 7.12
C LEU A 192 6.15 -24.73 6.34
N GLU A 193 5.38 -25.54 7.06
CA GLU A 193 4.34 -26.38 6.48
C GLU A 193 3.02 -25.62 6.62
N LEU A 194 2.38 -25.33 5.49
CA LEU A 194 1.11 -24.61 5.40
C LEU A 194 -0.04 -25.59 5.17
#